data_AF-A0A392MGS7-F1
#
_entry.id   AF-A0A392MGS7-F1
#
_cell.length_a   1.000
_cell.length_b   1.000
_cell.length_c   1.000
_cell.angle_alpha   90.00
_cell.angle_beta   90.00
_cell.angle_gamma   90.00
#
_symmetry.space_group_name_H-M   'P 1'
#
loop_
_entity.id
_entity.type
_entity.pdbx_description
1 polymer ?
#
loop_
_entity_poly.entity_id
_entity_poly.type
_entity_poly.pdbx_seq_one_letter_code
_entity_poly.pdbx_strand_id
1 'polypeptide(L)'
;MDDLESHEVDDEEEDSESGGDSENEFYNQAEKLRAAKRASKNATYSSNSSKSAVPSLPEDTVDGKRYITSQMSKNRGLTRSRNKNKKNPRKNYKLKHQKALRNRKGQVQAIRSQSAPYGGESTGINAAISRSVRFKN
;
A
#
# COMPACT_ATOMS: atom_id res chain seq x y z
N MET A 1 -40.18 -9.01 11.16
CA MET A 1 -40.94 -10.27 11.14
C MET A 1 -40.85 -10.75 9.71
N ASP A 2 -39.79 -11.47 9.39
CA ASP A 2 -39.70 -12.40 8.26
C ASP A 2 -38.54 -13.33 8.63
N ASP A 3 -38.98 -14.48 9.12
CA ASP A 3 -38.25 -15.64 9.60
C ASP A 3 -38.29 -16.69 8.48
N LEU A 4 -37.37 -17.67 8.51
CA LEU A 4 -37.22 -18.84 7.60
C LEU A 4 -36.39 -18.56 6.33
N GLU A 5 -35.42 -19.38 5.93
CA GLU A 5 -35.25 -20.81 6.18
C GLU A 5 -33.77 -21.18 5.97
N SER A 6 -33.13 -21.73 7.01
CA SER A 6 -31.84 -22.39 6.90
C SER A 6 -32.05 -23.73 6.22
N HIS A 7 -31.49 -23.88 5.02
CA HIS A 7 -31.43 -25.15 4.31
C HIS A 7 -30.50 -26.09 5.09
N GLU A 8 -31.06 -26.88 6.00
CA GLU A 8 -30.42 -28.08 6.55
C GLU A 8 -30.23 -29.06 5.40
N VAL A 9 -28.98 -29.16 4.93
CA VAL A 9 -28.55 -30.26 4.10
C VAL A 9 -28.28 -31.41 5.06
N ASP A 10 -29.23 -32.33 5.08
CA ASP A 10 -29.14 -33.66 5.70
C ASP A 10 -28.02 -34.42 4.99
N ASP A 11 -26.86 -34.52 5.65
CA ASP A 11 -25.70 -35.29 5.17
C ASP A 11 -25.95 -36.73 5.60
N GLU A 12 -26.58 -37.51 4.70
CA GLU A 12 -26.83 -38.94 4.88
C GLU A 12 -25.50 -39.67 5.12
N GLU A 13 -25.36 -40.23 6.33
CA GLU A 13 -24.28 -41.11 6.76
C GLU A 13 -24.23 -42.40 5.89
N GLU A 14 -23.41 -42.41 4.85
CA GLU A 14 -22.90 -43.65 4.25
C GLU A 14 -21.66 -44.13 5.01
N ASP A 15 -21.92 -45.02 5.99
CA ASP A 15 -20.93 -45.81 6.69
C ASP A 15 -20.23 -46.80 5.73
N SER A 16 -19.02 -46.45 5.32
CA SER A 16 -18.05 -47.38 4.74
C SER A 16 -16.95 -47.64 5.77
N GLU A 17 -17.20 -48.55 6.72
CA GLU A 17 -16.16 -49.23 7.48
C GLU A 17 -15.11 -49.83 6.53
N SER A 18 -13.88 -49.30 6.54
CA SER A 18 -12.62 -50.06 6.48
C SER A 18 -11.43 -49.15 6.13
N GLY A 19 -10.73 -48.67 7.18
CA GLY A 19 -9.37 -48.13 7.09
C GLY A 19 -9.23 -46.68 7.58
N GLY A 20 -8.52 -46.47 8.70
CA GLY A 20 -7.95 -45.15 9.02
C GLY A 20 -8.35 -44.50 10.34
N ASP A 21 -8.31 -45.22 11.47
CA ASP A 21 -8.45 -44.61 12.82
C ASP A 21 -7.44 -43.43 13.02
N SER A 22 -6.27 -43.50 12.37
CA SER A 22 -5.27 -42.43 12.35
C SER A 22 -5.62 -41.23 11.44
N GLU A 23 -6.44 -41.41 10.40
CA GLU A 23 -6.85 -40.33 9.49
C GLU A 23 -7.91 -39.44 10.14
N ASN A 24 -8.88 -40.02 10.83
CA ASN A 24 -9.89 -39.27 11.59
C ASN A 24 -9.27 -38.47 12.75
N GLU A 25 -8.27 -39.03 13.42
CA GLU A 25 -7.49 -38.30 14.44
C GLU A 25 -6.75 -37.08 13.86
N PHE A 26 -6.18 -37.20 12.66
CA PHE A 26 -5.48 -36.12 11.98
C PHE A 26 -6.42 -34.95 11.62
N TYR A 27 -7.60 -35.24 11.08
CA TYR A 27 -8.62 -34.23 10.78
C TYR A 27 -9.10 -33.51 12.04
N ASN A 28 -9.38 -34.26 13.11
CA ASN A 28 -9.75 -33.69 14.42
C ASN A 28 -8.67 -32.78 15.02
N GLN A 29 -7.38 -33.10 14.83
CA GLN A 29 -6.28 -32.24 15.23
C GLN A 29 -6.23 -30.95 14.38
N ALA A 30 -6.43 -31.05 13.07
CA ALA A 30 -6.45 -29.89 12.18
C ALA A 30 -7.59 -28.91 12.51
N GLU A 31 -8.77 -29.42 12.87
CA GLU A 31 -9.89 -28.61 13.32
C GLU A 31 -9.58 -27.85 14.61
N LYS A 32 -9.00 -28.52 15.61
CA LYS A 32 -8.58 -27.91 16.88
C LYS A 32 -7.53 -26.81 16.65
N LEU A 33 -6.55 -27.07 15.78
CA LEU A 33 -5.53 -26.07 15.41
C LEU A 33 -6.15 -24.86 14.70
N ARG A 34 -7.12 -25.08 13.81
CA ARG A 34 -7.84 -24.01 13.11
C ARG A 34 -8.69 -23.18 14.06
N ALA A 35 -9.39 -23.82 15.01
CA ALA A 35 -10.17 -23.16 16.05
C ALA A 35 -9.28 -22.33 16.99
N ALA A 36 -8.16 -22.90 17.45
CA ALA A 36 -7.18 -22.19 18.28
C ALA A 36 -6.58 -20.97 17.56
N LYS A 37 -6.28 -21.10 16.26
CA LYS A 37 -5.80 -19.99 15.42
C LYS A 37 -6.85 -18.89 15.24
N ARG A 38 -8.13 -19.24 15.10
CA ARG A 38 -9.23 -18.25 15.04
C ARG A 38 -9.43 -17.57 16.39
N ALA A 39 -9.37 -18.31 17.50
CA ALA A 39 -9.49 -17.77 18.85
C ALA A 39 -8.35 -16.80 19.21
N SER A 40 -7.10 -17.16 18.90
CA SER A 40 -5.94 -16.28 19.13
C SER A 40 -6.00 -15.01 18.28
N LYS A 41 -6.47 -15.12 17.03
CA LYS A 41 -6.76 -13.96 16.18
C LYS A 41 -7.85 -13.07 16.82
N ASN A 42 -8.96 -13.63 17.27
CA ASN A 42 -10.03 -12.82 17.87
C ASN A 42 -9.58 -12.11 19.17
N ALA A 43 -8.81 -12.80 20.02
CA ALA A 43 -8.26 -12.23 21.25
C ALA A 43 -7.31 -11.05 20.99
N THR A 44 -6.45 -11.17 19.97
CA THR A 44 -5.52 -10.09 19.60
C THR A 44 -6.25 -8.86 19.04
N TYR A 45 -7.27 -9.04 18.20
CA TYR A 45 -8.08 -7.93 17.67
C TYR A 45 -8.94 -7.27 18.77
N SER A 46 -9.54 -8.04 19.67
CA SER A 46 -10.35 -7.51 20.78
C SER A 46 -9.51 -6.70 21.77
N SER A 47 -8.33 -7.19 22.16
CA SER A 47 -7.46 -6.46 23.10
C SER A 47 -6.87 -5.18 22.50
N ASN A 48 -6.61 -5.16 21.18
CA ASN A 48 -6.09 -3.97 20.50
C ASN A 48 -7.16 -2.90 20.26
N SER A 49 -8.45 -3.28 20.21
CA SER A 49 -9.57 -2.35 20.11
C SER A 49 -9.66 -1.43 21.34
N SER A 50 -9.52 -1.99 22.54
CA SER A 50 -9.56 -1.21 23.79
C SER A 50 -8.25 -0.50 24.11
N LYS A 51 -7.10 -1.02 23.64
CA LYS A 51 -5.78 -0.38 23.82
C LYS A 51 -5.52 0.81 22.88
N SER A 52 -6.30 0.91 21.79
CA SER A 52 -6.28 2.05 20.87
C SER A 52 -7.23 3.18 21.28
N ALA A 53 -7.84 3.12 22.46
CA ALA A 53 -8.43 4.29 23.10
C ALA A 53 -7.29 5.14 23.67
N VAL A 54 -6.52 5.78 22.77
CA VAL A 54 -5.53 6.79 23.17
C VAL A 54 -6.29 7.83 24.00
N PRO A 55 -5.96 8.03 25.29
CA PRO A 55 -6.58 9.09 26.06
C PRO A 55 -6.28 10.39 25.33
N SER A 56 -7.34 11.12 24.96
CA SER A 56 -7.21 12.45 24.38
C SER A 56 -6.33 13.26 25.32
N LEU A 57 -5.18 13.69 24.81
CA LEU A 57 -4.25 14.57 25.51
C LEU A 57 -5.08 15.70 26.17
N PRO A 58 -4.91 15.97 27.48
CA PRO A 58 -5.67 17.03 28.13
C PRO A 58 -5.44 18.32 27.35
N GLU A 59 -6.53 18.99 26.95
CA GLU A 59 -6.44 20.36 26.44
C GLU A 59 -5.64 21.16 27.46
N ASP A 60 -4.52 21.75 27.02
CA ASP A 60 -3.71 22.64 27.84
C ASP A 60 -4.67 23.57 28.59
N THR A 61 -4.71 23.44 29.92
CA THR A 61 -5.48 24.30 30.80
C THR A 61 -4.83 25.66 30.78
N VAL A 62 -5.13 26.44 29.76
CA VAL A 62 -4.65 27.82 29.65
C VAL A 62 -5.38 28.61 30.72
N ASP A 63 -4.66 28.95 31.79
CA ASP A 63 -5.13 29.87 32.81
C ASP A 63 -5.52 31.21 32.13
N GLY A 64 -6.81 31.56 32.15
CA GLY A 64 -7.37 32.76 31.51
C GLY A 64 -8.46 32.53 30.45
N LYS A 65 -8.61 33.47 29.50
CA LYS A 65 -9.66 33.44 28.46
C LYS A 65 -9.33 32.39 27.40
N ARG A 66 -10.32 31.60 27.01
CA ARG A 66 -10.21 30.60 25.93
C ARG A 66 -9.83 31.27 24.61
N TYR A 67 -8.72 30.85 24.00
CA TYR A 67 -8.29 31.32 22.69
C TYR A 67 -9.00 30.57 21.55
N ILE A 68 -9.09 31.22 20.39
CA ILE A 68 -9.62 30.61 19.16
C ILE A 68 -8.62 29.59 18.59
N THR A 69 -9.13 28.43 18.17
CA THR A 69 -8.28 27.38 17.57
C THR A 69 -7.85 27.73 16.14
N SER A 70 -6.74 27.14 15.66
CA SER A 70 -6.31 27.35 14.26
C SER A 70 -7.35 26.85 13.24
N GLN A 71 -8.20 25.88 13.61
CA GLN A 71 -9.25 25.37 12.74
C GLN A 71 -10.37 26.39 12.56
N MET A 72 -10.83 26.99 13.66
CA MET A 72 -11.86 28.02 13.66
C MET A 72 -11.37 29.30 12.98
N SER A 73 -10.15 29.75 13.29
CA SER A 73 -9.59 30.98 12.69
C SER A 73 -9.35 30.88 11.17
N LYS A 74 -8.89 29.72 10.67
CA LYS A 74 -8.57 29.55 9.24
C LYS A 74 -9.75 29.06 8.40
N ASN A 75 -10.80 28.51 9.03
CA ASN A 75 -12.01 27.97 8.41
C ASN A 75 -11.77 27.22 7.07
N ARG A 76 -10.80 26.28 7.06
CA ARG A 76 -10.37 25.61 5.81
C ARG A 76 -11.29 24.45 5.40
N GLY A 77 -12.13 23.93 6.29
CA GLY A 77 -13.00 22.77 6.03
C GLY A 77 -12.26 21.47 5.66
N LEU A 78 -13.00 20.51 5.08
CA LEU A 78 -12.53 19.16 4.72
C LEU A 78 -11.69 19.16 3.41
N THR A 79 -10.60 19.91 3.39
CA THR A 79 -9.70 19.96 2.20
C THR A 79 -8.77 18.76 2.12
N ARG A 80 -8.56 18.23 0.91
CA ARG A 80 -7.56 17.17 0.66
C ARG A 80 -6.14 17.59 1.04
N SER A 81 -5.29 16.62 1.38
CA SER A 81 -3.85 16.85 1.53
C SER A 81 -3.20 17.30 0.22
N ARG A 82 -2.36 18.33 0.28
CA ARG A 82 -1.64 18.90 -0.87
C ARG A 82 -0.13 18.74 -0.67
N ASN A 83 0.56 18.26 -1.70
CA ASN A 83 2.03 18.11 -1.70
C ASN A 83 2.72 19.46 -1.35
N LYS A 84 3.69 19.42 -0.43
CA LYS A 84 4.49 20.58 0.00
C LYS A 84 5.16 21.30 -1.18
N ASN A 85 5.60 20.57 -2.21
CA ASN A 85 6.26 21.16 -3.38
C ASN A 85 5.31 22.00 -4.25
N LYS A 86 4.00 21.70 -4.24
CA LYS A 86 2.99 22.48 -4.97
C LYS A 86 2.62 23.77 -4.24
N LYS A 87 2.98 23.93 -2.95
CA LYS A 87 2.72 25.15 -2.18
C LYS A 87 3.64 26.31 -2.59
N ASN A 88 4.84 26.01 -3.09
CA ASN A 88 5.80 27.03 -3.56
C ASN A 88 5.94 26.95 -5.09
N PRO A 89 5.47 27.97 -5.85
CA PRO A 89 5.53 27.97 -7.31
C PRO A 89 6.94 27.74 -7.86
N ARG A 90 7.95 28.44 -7.33
CA ARG A 90 9.35 28.29 -7.75
C ARG A 90 9.84 26.84 -7.60
N LYS A 91 9.55 26.21 -6.46
CA LYS A 91 9.97 24.81 -6.20
C LYS A 91 9.25 23.84 -7.14
N ASN A 92 7.96 24.05 -7.40
CA ASN A 92 7.18 23.23 -8.33
C ASN A 92 7.78 23.29 -9.75
N TYR A 93 8.03 24.48 -10.29
CA TYR A 93 8.60 24.62 -11.64
C TYR A 93 10.03 24.10 -11.74
N LYS A 94 10.86 24.29 -10.71
CA LYS A 94 12.20 23.69 -10.65
C LYS A 94 12.16 22.17 -10.78
N LEU A 95 11.28 21.51 -10.01
CA LEU A 95 11.13 20.05 -10.05
C LEU A 95 10.51 19.56 -11.36
N LYS A 96 9.53 20.28 -11.91
CA LYS A 96 8.96 19.96 -13.23
C LYS A 96 10.03 20.00 -14.33
N HIS A 97 10.88 21.03 -14.33
CA HIS A 97 11.98 21.14 -15.28
C HIS A 97 12.99 20.01 -15.13
N GLN A 98 13.42 19.70 -13.89
CA GLN A 98 14.33 18.58 -13.64
C GLN A 98 13.75 17.24 -14.09
N LYS A 99 12.46 17.00 -13.87
CA LYS A 99 11.76 15.80 -14.37
C LYS A 99 11.74 15.76 -15.89
N ALA A 100 11.44 16.88 -16.55
CA ALA A 100 11.43 16.97 -18.01
C ALA A 100 12.81 16.68 -18.61
N LEU A 101 13.88 17.22 -18.01
CA LEU A 101 15.26 16.92 -18.43
C LEU A 101 15.59 15.43 -18.31
N ARG A 102 15.16 14.76 -17.23
CA ARG A 102 15.38 13.32 -17.06
C ARG A 102 14.63 12.49 -18.10
N ASN A 103 13.36 12.83 -18.36
CA ASN A 103 12.55 12.16 -19.36
C ASN A 103 13.13 12.34 -20.77
N ARG A 104 13.59 13.55 -21.10
CA ARG A 104 14.23 13.85 -22.38
C ARG A 104 15.48 13.00 -22.61
N LYS A 105 16.32 12.82 -21.58
CA LYS A 105 17.50 11.94 -21.64
C LYS A 105 17.17 10.48 -21.95
N GLY A 106 15.96 10.02 -21.59
CA GLY A 106 15.49 8.67 -21.93
C GLY A 106 14.99 8.54 -23.37
N GLN A 107 14.39 9.60 -23.92
CA GLN A 107 13.86 9.59 -25.29
C GLN A 107 14.93 9.86 -26.35
N VAL A 108 15.82 10.82 -26.09
CA VAL A 108 16.86 11.27 -27.01
C VAL A 108 18.17 11.34 -26.27
N GLN A 109 19.21 10.72 -26.84
CA GLN A 109 20.55 10.83 -26.30
C GLN A 109 21.09 12.25 -26.50
N ALA A 110 21.57 12.86 -25.42
CA ALA A 110 22.23 14.16 -25.48
C ALA A 110 23.66 14.02 -26.01
N ILE A 111 24.15 15.06 -26.69
CA ILE A 111 25.53 15.15 -27.16
C ILE A 111 26.47 15.09 -25.93
N ARG A 112 27.46 14.21 -25.96
CA ARG A 112 28.49 14.07 -24.93
C ARG A 112 29.84 14.53 -25.47
N SER A 113 30.53 15.39 -24.73
CA SER A 113 31.94 15.70 -24.98
C SER A 113 32.83 14.64 -24.35
N GLN A 114 33.94 14.32 -25.02
CA GLN A 114 34.94 13.39 -24.48
C GLN A 114 35.83 14.16 -23.50
N SER A 115 35.80 13.76 -22.22
CA SER A 115 36.66 14.38 -21.19
C SER A 115 37.97 13.62 -20.95
N ALA A 116 38.02 12.36 -21.38
CA ALA A 116 39.12 11.42 -21.14
C ALA A 116 39.31 10.54 -22.38
N PRO A 117 40.43 9.80 -22.47
CA PRO A 117 40.62 8.80 -23.52
C PRO A 117 39.46 7.81 -23.58
N TYR A 118 39.20 7.26 -24.76
CA TYR A 118 38.10 6.34 -24.99
C TYR A 118 38.23 5.07 -24.12
N GLY A 119 37.30 4.89 -23.18
CA GLY A 119 37.24 3.74 -22.28
C GLY A 119 36.27 2.64 -22.71
N GLY A 120 35.72 2.71 -23.93
CA GLY A 120 34.66 1.83 -24.39
C GLY A 120 33.24 2.32 -24.09
N GLU A 121 32.24 1.56 -24.56
CA GLU A 121 30.82 1.85 -24.36
C GLU A 121 30.33 1.34 -23.00
N SER A 122 30.25 2.22 -22.00
CA SER A 122 29.92 1.84 -20.61
C SER A 122 28.55 1.17 -20.44
N THR A 123 27.59 1.43 -21.32
CA THR A 123 26.24 0.84 -21.29
C THR A 123 26.12 -0.42 -22.16
N GLY A 124 27.17 -0.78 -22.89
CA GLY A 124 27.18 -1.89 -23.84
C GLY A 124 26.67 -1.53 -25.24
N ILE A 125 27.02 -2.40 -26.19
CA ILE A 125 26.65 -2.31 -27.61
C ILE A 125 25.59 -3.38 -27.90
N ASN A 126 24.47 -3.01 -28.51
CA ASN A 126 23.47 -3.97 -28.99
C ASN A 126 23.52 -4.04 -30.52
N ALA A 127 24.05 -5.15 -31.04
CA ALA A 127 24.26 -5.35 -32.47
C ALA A 127 22.95 -5.52 -33.28
N ALA A 128 21.84 -5.91 -32.64
CA ALA A 128 20.59 -6.18 -33.32
C ALA A 128 19.75 -4.92 -33.63
N ILE A 129 20.05 -3.78 -33.00
CA ILE A 129 19.22 -2.58 -33.07
C ILE A 129 19.85 -1.53 -34.00
N SER A 130 19.13 -1.17 -35.06
CA SER A 130 19.44 0.02 -35.88
C SER A 130 18.53 1.19 -35.49
N ARG A 131 19.13 2.35 -35.20
CA ARG A 131 18.42 3.59 -34.80
C ARG A 131 18.42 4.67 -35.89
N SER A 132 18.75 4.33 -37.14
CA SER A 132 18.76 5.28 -38.26
C SER A 132 17.35 5.60 -38.78
N VAL A 133 17.16 6.80 -39.34
CA VAL A 133 15.93 7.17 -40.04
C VAL A 133 15.97 6.55 -41.45
N ARG A 134 14.97 5.74 -41.81
CA ARG A 134 14.86 5.14 -43.13
C ARG A 134 14.09 6.07 -44.07
N PHE A 135 14.62 6.28 -45.27
CA PHE A 135 13.90 7.00 -46.32
C PHE A 135 12.76 6.13 -46.86
N LYS A 136 11.61 6.75 -47.10
CA LYS A 136 10.48 6.11 -47.79
C LYS A 136 10.58 6.50 -49.27
N ASN A 137 10.37 5.52 -50.14
CA ASN A 137 10.20 5.73 -51.58
C ASN A 137 8.79 6.26 -51.85
#